data_AF-A0A7H4M611-F1
#
_entry.id   AF-A0A7H4M611-F1
#
_cell.length_a   1.000
_cell.length_b   1.000
_cell.length_c   1.000
_cell.angle_alpha   90.00
_cell.angle_beta   90.00
_cell.angle_gamma   90.00
#
_symmetry.space_group_name_H-M   'P 1'
#
loop_
_entity.id
_entity.type
_entity.pdbx_description
1 polymer ?
#
loop_
_entity_poly.entity_id
_entity_poly.type
_entity_poly.pdbx_seq_one_letter_code
_entity_poly.pdbx_strand_id
1 'polypeptide(L)'
;MTALALFNLLKPDYALAEQVAFTDPDIRPEYIHYPSPDGHGEVRAYQVTPVKIADKAPAVVVVHENRGLNPYIEDVARRVAKAGYIALAPDGLSSVGGYPGNDDEGRALQQKVDPVKLMNDFFAAVAFMAKHPQATGEGRYHRGSATAAASATRRRWRSLSWPARCRFTAAKPPLNEVDKIKAPLLLHYAGLDSGINEGWPAYEKALKAHNKVYEAYIYQRC
;
A
#
# COMPACT_ATOMS: atom_id res chain seq x y z
N MET A 1 10.65 35.97 -4.19
CA MET A 1 9.90 34.83 -3.59
C MET A 1 10.24 34.75 -2.11
N THR A 2 9.25 34.58 -1.24
CA THR A 2 9.48 34.36 0.21
C THR A 2 9.68 32.87 0.51
N ALA A 3 10.33 32.54 1.63
CA ALA A 3 10.49 31.14 2.06
C ALA A 3 9.13 30.43 2.21
N LEU A 4 8.10 31.15 2.66
CA LEU A 4 6.74 30.63 2.79
C LEU A 4 6.10 30.34 1.41
N ALA A 5 6.31 31.22 0.42
CA ALA A 5 5.80 31.01 -0.93
C ALA A 5 6.49 29.82 -1.61
N LEU A 6 7.81 29.68 -1.45
CA LEU A 6 8.55 28.53 -1.96
C LEU A 6 8.11 27.23 -1.26
N PHE A 7 7.89 27.27 0.05
CA PHE A 7 7.38 26.12 0.80
C PHE A 7 5.99 25.68 0.33
N ASN A 8 5.08 26.63 0.08
CA ASN A 8 3.76 26.31 -0.47
C ASN A 8 3.83 25.74 -1.89
N LEU A 9 4.77 26.19 -2.72
CA LEU A 9 5.03 25.64 -4.06
C LEU A 9 5.60 24.22 -4.03
N LEU A 10 6.32 23.85 -2.97
CA LEU A 10 6.95 22.54 -2.82
C LEU A 10 6.07 21.52 -2.09
N LYS A 11 4.99 21.96 -1.44
CA LYS A 11 4.05 21.08 -0.76
C LYS A 11 3.13 20.37 -1.77
N PRO A 12 2.74 19.11 -1.51
CA PRO A 12 1.77 18.42 -2.37
C PRO A 12 0.44 19.18 -2.37
N ASP A 13 -0.04 19.54 -3.56
CA ASP A 13 -1.43 19.94 -3.77
C ASP A 13 -2.19 18.76 -4.35
N TYR A 14 -2.88 18.02 -3.48
CA TYR A 14 -3.58 16.81 -3.87
C TYR A 14 -4.78 17.07 -4.77
N ALA A 15 -5.39 18.26 -4.70
CA ALA A 15 -6.49 18.61 -5.59
C ALA A 15 -6.00 18.79 -7.03
N LEU A 16 -4.82 19.39 -7.21
CA LEU A 16 -4.19 19.52 -8.53
C LEU A 16 -3.58 18.19 -9.03
N ALA A 17 -3.25 17.26 -8.14
CA ALA A 17 -2.64 15.98 -8.48
C ALA A 17 -3.66 14.83 -8.68
N GLU A 18 -4.93 15.07 -8.40
CA GLU A 18 -6.01 14.09 -8.61
C GLU A 18 -6.12 13.71 -10.09
N GLN A 19 -6.11 12.41 -10.38
CA GLN A 19 -6.25 11.89 -11.74
C GLN A 19 -7.62 11.27 -12.01
N VAL A 20 -8.25 10.70 -10.99
CA VAL A 20 -9.60 10.14 -11.09
C VAL A 20 -10.48 10.84 -10.07
N ALA A 21 -11.50 11.55 -10.54
CA ALA A 21 -12.44 12.21 -9.65
C ALA A 21 -13.18 11.19 -8.77
N PHE A 22 -13.47 11.54 -7.52
CA PHE A 22 -14.30 10.69 -6.64
C PHE A 22 -15.74 10.48 -7.17
N THR A 23 -16.18 11.32 -8.10
CA THR A 23 -17.47 11.26 -8.79
C THR A 23 -17.40 10.59 -10.16
N ASP A 24 -16.26 10.00 -10.55
CA ASP A 24 -16.12 9.34 -11.85
C ASP A 24 -17.19 8.23 -12.00
N PRO A 25 -17.99 8.26 -13.09
CA PRO A 25 -19.16 7.40 -13.24
C PRO A 25 -18.83 5.92 -13.47
N ASP A 26 -17.56 5.57 -13.70
CA ASP A 26 -17.13 4.18 -13.90
C ASP A 26 -16.68 3.49 -12.60
N ILE A 27 -16.68 4.18 -11.46
CA ILE A 27 -16.27 3.64 -10.16
C ILE A 27 -17.33 3.89 -9.08
N ARG A 28 -17.27 3.10 -8.01
CA ARG A 28 -18.07 3.26 -6.80
C ARG A 28 -17.13 3.29 -5.59
N PRO A 29 -16.73 4.49 -5.14
CA PRO A 29 -15.97 4.66 -3.92
C PRO A 29 -16.88 4.63 -2.69
N GLU A 30 -16.43 3.98 -1.63
CA GLU A 30 -17.12 3.91 -0.35
C GLU A 30 -16.14 3.78 0.81
N TYR A 31 -16.49 4.31 1.97
CA TYR A 31 -15.78 3.99 3.20
C TYR A 31 -16.44 2.82 3.90
N ILE A 32 -15.65 1.81 4.25
CA ILE A 32 -16.10 0.62 4.97
C ILE A 32 -15.27 0.43 6.23
N HIS A 33 -15.70 -0.51 7.07
CA HIS A 33 -14.89 -1.04 8.16
C HIS A 33 -14.71 -2.54 7.96
N TYR A 34 -13.54 -3.06 8.38
CA TYR A 34 -13.28 -4.49 8.36
C TYR A 34 -12.58 -4.94 9.66
N PRO A 35 -12.77 -6.21 10.06
CA PRO A 35 -12.20 -6.73 11.30
C PRO A 35 -10.70 -6.99 11.17
N SER A 36 -9.94 -6.52 12.15
CA SER A 36 -8.51 -6.75 12.37
C SER A 36 -8.26 -7.17 13.83
N PRO A 37 -8.57 -8.43 14.20
CA PRO A 37 -8.51 -8.88 15.60
C PRO A 37 -7.09 -8.86 16.18
N ASP A 38 -6.07 -9.08 15.35
CA ASP A 38 -4.66 -9.04 15.75
C ASP A 38 -4.04 -7.63 15.64
N GLY A 39 -4.82 -6.66 15.16
CA GLY A 39 -4.42 -5.26 14.98
C GLY A 39 -5.22 -4.33 15.88
N HIS A 40 -5.97 -3.40 15.29
CA HIS A 40 -6.75 -2.39 16.02
C HIS A 40 -8.24 -2.71 16.17
N GLY A 41 -8.66 -3.96 15.95
CA GLY A 41 -10.04 -4.41 16.16
C GLY A 41 -10.91 -4.20 14.93
N GLU A 42 -11.32 -2.97 14.66
CA GLU A 42 -12.05 -2.57 13.45
C GLU A 42 -11.28 -1.45 12.76
N VAL A 43 -11.06 -1.58 11.46
CA VAL A 43 -10.21 -0.66 10.68
C VAL A 43 -11.06 -0.02 9.58
N ARG A 44 -11.06 1.31 9.53
CA ARG A 44 -11.67 2.06 8.43
C ARG A 44 -10.84 1.86 7.17
N ALA A 45 -11.50 1.75 6.03
CA ALA A 45 -10.84 1.65 4.74
C ALA A 45 -11.64 2.39 3.66
N TYR A 46 -10.94 2.83 2.62
CA TYR A 46 -11.55 3.33 1.39
C TYR A 46 -11.57 2.20 0.36
N GLN A 47 -12.76 1.70 0.05
CA GLN A 47 -12.98 0.68 -0.95
C GLN A 47 -13.46 1.34 -2.25
N VAL A 48 -12.91 0.90 -3.39
CA VAL A 48 -13.36 1.37 -4.71
C VAL A 48 -13.61 0.17 -5.60
N THR A 49 -14.83 0.05 -6.10
CA THR A 49 -15.22 -1.01 -7.05
C THR A 49 -15.47 -0.43 -8.44
N PRO A 50 -15.13 -1.14 -9.53
CA PRO A 50 -15.55 -0.73 -10.87
C PRO A 50 -17.07 -0.90 -11.01
N VAL A 51 -17.75 0.05 -11.66
CA VAL A 51 -19.20 -0.03 -11.93
C VAL A 51 -19.52 -1.19 -12.88
N LYS A 52 -18.68 -1.38 -13.90
CA LYS A 52 -18.82 -2.48 -14.87
C LYS A 52 -17.95 -3.66 -14.44
N ILE A 53 -18.55 -4.56 -13.66
CA ILE A 53 -17.96 -5.85 -13.28
C ILE A 53 -18.77 -6.97 -13.94
N ALA A 54 -18.09 -7.87 -14.66
CA ALA A 54 -18.78 -8.91 -15.42
C ALA A 54 -19.41 -9.99 -14.50
N ASP A 55 -18.73 -10.35 -13.40
CA ASP A 55 -19.25 -11.22 -12.32
C ASP A 55 -18.36 -11.13 -11.07
N LYS A 56 -17.05 -11.32 -11.25
CA LYS A 56 -16.02 -11.15 -10.23
C LYS A 56 -14.82 -10.42 -10.81
N ALA A 57 -14.08 -9.70 -9.96
CA ALA A 57 -12.86 -8.99 -10.33
C ALA A 57 -11.71 -9.33 -9.38
N PRO A 58 -10.45 -9.28 -9.84
CA PRO A 58 -9.30 -9.34 -8.95
C PRO A 58 -9.33 -8.18 -7.95
N ALA A 59 -8.96 -8.45 -6.70
CA ALA A 59 -8.88 -7.43 -5.67
C ALA A 59 -7.44 -6.95 -5.47
N VAL A 60 -7.28 -5.73 -4.99
CA VAL A 60 -6.01 -5.05 -4.76
C VAL A 60 -6.08 -4.30 -3.42
N VAL A 61 -5.23 -4.67 -2.47
CA VAL A 61 -5.02 -3.87 -1.26
C VAL A 61 -3.95 -2.82 -1.53
N VAL A 62 -4.30 -1.54 -1.37
CA VAL A 62 -3.45 -0.36 -1.51
C VAL A 62 -2.98 0.10 -0.12
N VAL A 63 -1.67 0.15 0.10
CA VAL A 63 -1.10 0.57 1.39
C VAL A 63 -0.52 1.97 1.28
N HIS A 64 -0.91 2.84 2.21
CA HIS A 64 -0.51 4.24 2.24
C HIS A 64 0.91 4.49 2.77
N GLU A 65 1.35 5.73 2.64
CA GLU A 65 2.64 6.25 3.10
C GLU A 65 2.69 6.47 4.62
N ASN A 66 3.69 7.21 5.12
CA ASN A 66 3.99 7.31 6.55
C ASN A 66 3.12 8.36 7.23
N ARG A 67 1.97 8.64 6.63
CA ARG A 67 1.07 9.75 6.95
C ARG A 67 -0.40 9.40 6.73
N GLY A 68 -0.76 8.12 6.85
CA GLY A 68 -2.14 7.67 6.78
C GLY A 68 -2.77 7.68 5.38
N LEU A 69 -4.08 7.38 5.36
CA LEU A 69 -4.91 7.39 4.16
C LEU A 69 -5.25 8.83 3.74
N ASN A 70 -4.34 9.45 3.01
CA ASN A 70 -4.52 10.80 2.47
C ASN A 70 -5.19 10.79 1.07
N PRO A 71 -5.60 11.96 0.54
CA PRO A 71 -6.33 12.02 -0.74
C PRO A 71 -5.59 11.43 -1.94
N TYR A 72 -4.25 11.46 -1.95
CA TYR A 72 -3.46 10.84 -3.00
C TYR A 72 -3.61 9.31 -2.99
N ILE A 73 -3.61 8.67 -1.83
CA ILE A 73 -3.79 7.21 -1.76
C ILE A 73 -5.21 6.81 -2.13
N GLU A 74 -6.20 7.62 -1.77
CA GLU A 74 -7.57 7.41 -2.25
C GLU A 74 -7.65 7.51 -3.77
N ASP A 75 -6.97 8.48 -4.39
CA ASP A 75 -6.88 8.59 -5.85
C ASP A 75 -6.17 7.38 -6.47
N VAL A 76 -5.09 6.87 -5.88
CA VAL A 76 -4.45 5.63 -6.33
C VAL A 76 -5.44 4.45 -6.26
N ALA A 77 -6.26 4.34 -5.21
CA ALA A 77 -7.30 3.31 -5.14
C ALA A 77 -8.35 3.47 -6.27
N ARG A 78 -8.72 4.70 -6.61
CA ARG A 78 -9.61 4.99 -7.75
C ARG A 78 -8.98 4.61 -9.08
N ARG A 79 -7.70 4.93 -9.31
CA ARG A 79 -6.94 4.53 -10.51
C ARG A 79 -6.87 3.01 -10.66
N VAL A 80 -6.66 2.29 -9.54
CA VAL A 80 -6.69 0.81 -9.52
C VAL A 80 -8.08 0.29 -9.90
N ALA A 81 -9.15 0.91 -9.43
CA ALA A 81 -10.51 0.55 -9.85
C ALA A 81 -10.79 0.84 -11.33
N LYS A 82 -10.32 1.97 -11.87
CA LYS A 82 -10.39 2.26 -13.30
C LYS A 82 -9.64 1.25 -14.16
N ALA A 83 -8.60 0.61 -13.62
CA ALA A 83 -7.90 -0.49 -14.27
C ALA A 83 -8.62 -1.86 -14.17
N GLY A 84 -9.82 -1.91 -13.56
CA GLY A 84 -10.67 -3.11 -13.52
C GLY A 84 -10.52 -3.98 -12.27
N TYR A 85 -9.87 -3.47 -11.21
CA TYR A 85 -9.67 -4.19 -9.94
C TYR A 85 -10.61 -3.67 -8.85
N ILE A 86 -10.93 -4.49 -7.85
CA ILE A 86 -11.53 -3.97 -6.61
C ILE A 86 -10.39 -3.47 -5.71
N ALA A 87 -10.35 -2.18 -5.42
CA ALA A 87 -9.32 -1.59 -4.57
C ALA A 87 -9.80 -1.48 -3.11
N LEU A 88 -8.93 -1.79 -2.16
CA LEU A 88 -9.14 -1.50 -0.74
C LEU A 88 -7.92 -0.78 -0.18
N ALA A 89 -8.09 0.43 0.35
CA ALA A 89 -7.05 1.21 0.99
C ALA A 89 -7.34 1.38 2.49
N PRO A 90 -6.76 0.56 3.38
CA PRO A 90 -6.96 0.68 4.82
C PRO A 90 -6.37 1.97 5.39
N ASP A 91 -7.05 2.58 6.35
CA ASP A 91 -6.57 3.74 7.10
C ASP A 91 -5.80 3.29 8.34
N GLY A 92 -4.47 3.31 8.24
CA GLY A 92 -3.56 2.98 9.34
C GLY A 92 -3.57 3.99 10.49
N LEU A 93 -4.28 5.11 10.36
CA LEU A 93 -4.50 6.08 11.43
C LEU A 93 -5.87 5.93 12.09
N SER A 94 -6.67 4.93 11.72
CA SER A 94 -8.02 4.70 12.28
C SER A 94 -8.05 4.74 13.81
N SER A 95 -7.06 4.13 14.47
CA SER A 95 -6.97 4.04 15.94
C SER A 95 -6.62 5.37 16.62
N VAL A 96 -6.20 6.37 15.86
CA VAL A 96 -5.78 7.69 16.34
C VAL A 96 -6.54 8.84 15.67
N GLY A 97 -7.71 8.56 15.08
CA GLY A 97 -8.64 9.56 14.53
C GLY A 97 -8.64 9.69 12.99
N GLY A 98 -7.81 8.92 12.29
CA GLY A 98 -7.67 8.96 10.83
C GLY A 98 -6.72 10.05 10.33
N TYR A 99 -6.65 10.23 9.01
CA TYR A 99 -5.83 11.27 8.40
C TYR A 99 -6.28 12.68 8.86
N PRO A 100 -5.41 13.50 9.47
CA PRO A 100 -5.80 14.76 10.11
C PRO A 100 -5.97 15.94 9.13
N GLY A 101 -5.94 15.67 7.82
CA GLY A 101 -6.03 16.70 6.78
C GLY A 101 -4.68 17.29 6.35
N ASN A 102 -3.59 16.98 7.07
CA ASN A 102 -2.23 17.38 6.67
C ASN A 102 -1.19 16.28 6.93
N ASP A 103 -0.19 16.25 6.06
CA ASP A 103 0.84 15.22 6.02
C ASP A 103 1.81 15.25 7.22
N ASP A 104 2.09 16.43 7.78
CA ASP A 104 3.01 16.60 8.92
C ASP A 104 2.44 15.96 10.18
N GLU A 105 1.19 16.28 10.52
CA GLU A 105 0.49 15.66 11.65
C GLU A 105 0.21 14.19 11.38
N GLY A 106 -0.11 13.80 10.12
CA GLY A 106 -0.25 12.40 9.74
C GLY A 106 1.02 11.58 10.07
N ARG A 107 2.21 12.14 9.79
CA ARG A 107 3.49 11.53 10.19
C ARG A 107 3.64 11.40 11.70
N ALA A 108 3.35 12.47 12.42
CA ALA A 108 3.45 12.48 13.88
C ALA A 108 2.47 11.50 14.55
N LEU A 109 1.27 11.33 13.97
CA LEU A 109 0.29 10.35 14.42
C LEU A 109 0.75 8.93 14.12
N GLN A 110 1.22 8.64 12.91
CA GLN A 110 1.62 7.28 12.53
C GLN A 110 2.79 6.76 13.38
N GLN A 111 3.71 7.64 13.81
CA GLN A 111 4.80 7.29 14.71
C GLN A 111 4.33 6.80 16.10
N LYS A 112 3.12 7.16 16.52
CA LYS A 112 2.51 6.74 17.79
C LYS A 112 1.76 5.41 17.67
N VAL A 113 1.46 4.96 16.45
CA VAL A 113 0.74 3.71 16.19
C VAL A 113 1.70 2.54 16.40
N ASP A 114 1.22 1.49 17.06
CA ASP A 114 1.99 0.26 17.22
C ASP A 114 2.29 -0.37 15.85
N PRO A 115 3.58 -0.55 15.48
CA PRO A 115 3.95 -0.99 14.13
C PRO A 115 3.51 -2.43 13.83
N VAL A 116 3.37 -3.27 14.86
CA VAL A 116 2.90 -4.65 14.73
C VAL A 116 1.42 -4.68 14.42
N LYS A 117 0.63 -3.92 15.18
CA LYS A 117 -0.82 -3.84 14.98
C LYS A 117 -1.14 -3.22 13.63
N LEU A 118 -0.45 -2.14 13.26
CA LEU A 118 -0.59 -1.50 11.95
C LEU A 118 -0.30 -2.49 10.81
N MET A 119 0.76 -3.29 10.92
CA MET A 119 1.06 -4.33 9.93
C MET A 119 -0.04 -5.40 9.87
N ASN A 120 -0.56 -5.81 11.03
CA ASN A 120 -1.64 -6.78 11.12
C ASN A 120 -2.94 -6.26 10.51
N ASP A 121 -3.22 -4.95 10.59
CA ASP A 121 -4.36 -4.33 9.91
C ASP A 121 -4.27 -4.52 8.39
N PHE A 122 -3.11 -4.28 7.79
CA PHE A 122 -2.92 -4.51 6.35
C PHE A 122 -3.01 -6.01 5.99
N PHE A 123 -2.55 -6.92 6.85
CA PHE A 123 -2.74 -8.35 6.62
C PHE A 123 -4.20 -8.78 6.73
N ALA A 124 -4.94 -8.21 7.67
CA ALA A 124 -6.38 -8.42 7.81
C ALA A 124 -7.14 -7.90 6.59
N ALA A 125 -6.73 -6.77 5.99
CA ALA A 125 -7.30 -6.26 4.74
C ALA A 125 -7.15 -7.27 3.58
N VAL A 126 -5.99 -7.90 3.45
CA VAL A 126 -5.78 -8.93 2.43
C VAL A 126 -6.66 -10.15 2.68
N ALA A 127 -6.76 -10.61 3.94
CA ALA A 127 -7.62 -11.72 4.31
C ALA A 127 -9.12 -11.40 4.11
N PHE A 128 -9.52 -10.15 4.34
CA PHE A 128 -10.86 -9.63 4.09
C PHE A 128 -11.17 -9.64 2.59
N MET A 129 -10.28 -9.09 1.75
CA MET A 129 -10.47 -9.06 0.29
C MET A 129 -10.47 -10.44 -0.36
N ALA A 130 -9.77 -11.42 0.20
CA ALA A 130 -9.82 -12.80 -0.28
C ALA A 130 -11.21 -13.46 -0.12
N LYS A 131 -12.03 -12.96 0.81
CA LYS A 131 -13.40 -13.40 1.08
C LYS A 131 -14.45 -12.48 0.47
N HIS A 132 -14.06 -11.40 -0.20
CA HIS A 132 -14.99 -10.42 -0.75
C HIS A 132 -15.88 -11.08 -1.81
N PRO A 133 -17.21 -10.93 -1.77
CA PRO A 133 -18.14 -11.71 -2.58
C PRO A 133 -17.93 -11.52 -4.10
N GLN A 134 -17.59 -10.29 -4.50
CA GLN A 134 -17.30 -9.94 -5.89
C GLN A 134 -15.81 -10.08 -6.26
N ALA A 135 -14.96 -10.50 -5.32
CA ALA A 135 -13.56 -10.79 -5.64
C ALA A 135 -13.41 -12.21 -6.18
N THR A 136 -12.50 -12.41 -7.12
CA THR A 136 -12.16 -13.74 -7.69
C THR A 136 -11.51 -14.70 -6.68
N GLY A 137 -11.40 -14.33 -5.39
CA GLY A 137 -10.71 -15.09 -4.33
C GLY A 137 -9.18 -14.98 -4.39
N GLU A 138 -8.64 -14.55 -5.53
CA GLU A 138 -7.24 -14.24 -5.77
C GLU A 138 -6.95 -12.77 -5.45
N GLY A 139 -6.97 -12.39 -4.18
CA GLY A 139 -6.54 -11.06 -3.74
C GLY A 139 -5.10 -10.78 -4.17
N ARG A 140 -4.89 -9.86 -5.11
CA ARG A 140 -3.58 -9.31 -5.46
C ARG A 140 -3.26 -8.18 -4.48
N TYR A 141 -1.97 -7.94 -4.23
CA TYR A 141 -1.53 -6.93 -3.26
C TYR A 141 -0.70 -5.87 -4.01
N HIS A 142 -1.13 -4.61 -4.02
CA HIS A 142 -0.35 -3.51 -4.62
C HIS A 142 0.03 -2.49 -3.56
N ARG A 143 1.32 -2.36 -3.29
CA ARG A 143 1.81 -1.32 -2.39
C ARG A 143 2.11 -0.06 -3.20
N GLY A 144 1.26 0.96 -3.04
CA GLY A 144 1.48 2.32 -3.57
C GLY A 144 2.71 2.99 -2.96
N SER A 145 3.20 4.04 -3.64
CA SER A 145 4.50 4.72 -3.41
C SER A 145 4.82 4.99 -1.94
N ALA A 146 6.05 4.65 -1.52
CA ALA A 146 6.81 5.06 -0.33
C ALA A 146 6.20 4.99 1.09
N THR A 147 6.27 3.80 1.72
CA THR A 147 6.46 3.73 3.18
C THR A 147 7.49 2.72 3.62
N ALA A 148 8.28 3.04 4.63
CA ALA A 148 8.93 2.04 5.44
C ALA A 148 7.92 1.50 6.47
N ALA A 149 7.50 0.24 6.30
CA ALA A 149 7.03 -0.57 7.42
C ALA A 149 7.83 -1.87 7.37
N ALA A 150 9.14 -1.76 7.57
CA ALA A 150 9.91 -2.88 8.07
C ALA A 150 10.37 -2.51 9.46
N SER A 151 9.79 -3.19 10.43
CA SER A 151 10.49 -3.96 11.46
C SER A 151 9.50 -4.23 12.59
N ALA A 152 9.57 -5.44 13.15
CA ALA A 152 8.65 -6.04 14.12
C ALA A 152 7.30 -6.45 13.50
N THR A 153 7.05 -7.72 13.15
CA THR A 153 7.08 -8.85 14.08
C THR A 153 7.27 -10.20 13.41
N ARG A 154 7.98 -11.04 14.16
CA ARG A 154 8.52 -12.38 13.88
C ARG A 154 7.49 -13.52 13.66
N ARG A 155 6.19 -13.29 13.45
CA ARG A 155 5.21 -14.39 13.62
C ARG A 155 4.21 -14.71 12.50
N ARG A 156 3.97 -13.86 11.49
CA ARG A 156 2.90 -14.14 10.52
C ARG A 156 3.22 -13.95 9.03
N TRP A 157 4.49 -14.06 8.65
CA TRP A 157 4.91 -14.22 7.25
C TRP A 157 4.61 -15.63 6.67
N ARG A 158 3.92 -16.49 7.42
CA ARG A 158 4.10 -17.95 7.36
C ARG A 158 3.20 -18.75 6.42
N SER A 159 2.19 -18.21 5.73
CA SER A 159 1.26 -19.13 5.04
C SER A 159 0.58 -18.68 3.76
N LEU A 160 0.72 -17.44 3.29
CA LEU A 160 -0.20 -16.98 2.26
C LEU A 160 0.41 -16.94 0.85
N SER A 161 0.01 -17.91 0.04
CA SER A 161 0.17 -17.95 -1.42
C SER A 161 -0.73 -16.88 -2.05
N TRP A 162 -0.15 -15.73 -2.40
CA TRP A 162 -0.85 -14.65 -3.11
C TRP A 162 -0.27 -14.44 -4.51
N PRO A 163 -1.07 -14.12 -5.53
CA PRO A 163 -0.66 -14.20 -6.94
C PRO A 163 0.22 -13.07 -7.46
N ALA A 164 0.37 -11.93 -6.77
CA ALA A 164 1.33 -10.86 -7.15
C ALA A 164 1.54 -9.81 -6.04
N ARG A 165 2.74 -9.21 -5.98
CA ARG A 165 3.07 -8.05 -5.13
C ARG A 165 3.84 -6.99 -5.94
N CYS A 166 3.31 -5.77 -6.02
CA CYS A 166 4.05 -4.61 -6.54
C CYS A 166 4.55 -3.72 -5.38
N ARG A 167 5.81 -3.30 -5.38
CA ARG A 167 6.41 -2.42 -4.36
C ARG A 167 7.12 -1.23 -5.02
N PHE A 168 6.77 -0.01 -4.61
CA PHE A 168 7.32 1.21 -5.22
C PHE A 168 8.50 1.87 -4.51
N THR A 169 8.75 1.52 -3.24
CA THR A 169 9.97 1.77 -2.45
C THR A 169 9.66 1.34 -1.01
N ALA A 170 10.33 0.31 -0.52
CA ALA A 170 10.03 -0.26 0.79
C ALA A 170 11.26 -0.91 1.39
N ALA A 171 11.33 -0.89 2.72
CA ALA A 171 12.24 -1.74 3.45
C ALA A 171 11.93 -3.23 3.14
N LYS A 172 12.99 -3.99 2.95
CA LYS A 172 12.98 -5.33 2.36
C LYS A 172 12.63 -6.37 3.43
N PRO A 173 12.01 -7.50 3.07
CA PRO A 173 11.87 -8.58 4.04
C PRO A 173 13.26 -9.01 4.52
N PRO A 174 13.38 -9.51 5.76
CA PRO A 174 14.64 -10.06 6.25
C PRO A 174 15.17 -11.13 5.28
N LEU A 175 16.49 -11.14 5.04
CA LEU A 175 17.11 -12.03 4.05
C LEU A 175 16.84 -13.51 4.34
N ASN A 176 16.70 -13.88 5.61
CA ASN A 176 16.36 -15.23 6.08
C ASN A 176 14.88 -15.61 5.93
N GLU A 177 14.07 -14.78 5.28
CA GLU A 177 12.67 -15.05 4.98
C GLU A 177 12.36 -14.97 3.48
N VAL A 178 13.37 -14.74 2.64
CA VAL A 178 13.20 -14.60 1.19
C VAL A 178 12.69 -15.91 0.58
N ASP A 179 13.13 -17.05 1.12
CA ASP A 179 12.67 -18.39 0.77
C ASP A 179 11.14 -18.57 0.91
N LYS A 180 10.51 -17.84 1.83
CA LYS A 180 9.06 -17.93 2.11
C LYS A 180 8.21 -17.14 1.11
N ILE A 181 8.81 -16.30 0.28
CA ILE A 181 8.08 -15.51 -0.72
C ILE A 181 7.51 -16.44 -1.80
N LYS A 182 6.18 -16.41 -1.95
CA LYS A 182 5.45 -17.16 -3.00
C LYS A 182 4.94 -16.26 -4.12
N ALA A 183 4.67 -14.99 -3.83
CA ALA A 183 4.12 -14.06 -4.79
C ALA A 183 5.21 -13.55 -5.77
N PRO A 184 4.93 -13.50 -7.07
CA PRO A 184 5.73 -12.73 -8.03
C PRO A 184 5.90 -11.28 -7.56
N LEU A 185 7.11 -10.76 -7.67
CA LEU A 185 7.45 -9.41 -7.22
C LEU A 185 7.69 -8.47 -8.41
N LEU A 186 7.01 -7.33 -8.42
CA LEU A 186 7.37 -6.20 -9.28
C LEU A 186 7.88 -5.06 -8.38
N LEU A 187 9.13 -4.67 -8.57
CA LEU A 187 9.85 -3.76 -7.68
C LEU A 187 10.25 -2.50 -8.46
N HIS A 188 9.86 -1.33 -7.97
CA HIS A 188 10.27 -0.04 -8.51
C HIS A 188 11.16 0.67 -7.48
N TYR A 189 12.27 1.24 -7.94
CA TYR A 189 13.24 1.96 -7.13
C TYR A 189 13.56 3.32 -7.75
N ALA A 190 13.60 4.36 -6.92
CA ALA A 190 14.18 5.65 -7.29
C ALA A 190 15.71 5.53 -7.32
N GLY A 191 16.36 5.97 -8.39
CA GLY A 191 17.82 5.87 -8.56
C GLY A 191 18.60 6.69 -7.53
N LEU A 192 18.03 7.81 -7.09
CA LEU A 192 18.64 8.73 -6.12
C LEU A 192 18.37 8.35 -4.65
N ASP A 193 17.54 7.32 -4.39
CA ASP A 193 17.22 6.85 -3.05
C ASP A 193 18.29 5.89 -2.51
N SER A 194 19.43 6.45 -2.07
CA SER A 194 20.54 5.65 -1.53
C SER A 194 20.13 4.81 -0.31
N GLY A 195 19.27 5.35 0.57
CA GLY A 195 18.85 4.69 1.79
C GLY A 195 18.08 3.38 1.54
N ILE A 196 17.28 3.32 0.48
CA ILE A 196 16.66 2.05 0.04
C ILE A 196 17.63 1.24 -0.83
N ASN A 197 18.38 1.87 -1.73
CA ASN A 197 19.18 1.16 -2.74
C ASN A 197 20.36 0.37 -2.14
N GLU A 198 20.91 0.80 -1.01
CA GLU A 198 21.98 0.08 -0.28
C GLU A 198 21.63 -1.39 0.00
N GLY A 199 20.37 -1.68 0.35
CA GLY A 199 19.93 -3.04 0.63
C GLY A 199 19.57 -3.88 -0.60
N TRP A 200 19.55 -3.31 -1.80
CA TRP A 200 19.08 -4.00 -3.01
C TRP A 200 19.99 -5.15 -3.45
N PRO A 201 21.33 -5.00 -3.53
CA PRO A 201 22.20 -6.08 -3.98
C PRO A 201 22.09 -7.38 -3.16
N ALA A 202 22.02 -7.25 -1.83
CA ALA A 202 21.88 -8.40 -0.94
C ALA A 202 20.53 -9.10 -1.10
N TYR A 203 19.46 -8.33 -1.32
CA TYR A 203 18.12 -8.87 -1.51
C TYR A 203 17.95 -9.52 -2.88
N GLU A 204 18.48 -8.93 -3.94
CA GLU A 204 18.47 -9.52 -5.28
C GLU A 204 19.22 -10.85 -5.28
N LYS A 205 20.38 -10.91 -4.63
CA LYS A 205 21.15 -12.15 -4.47
C LYS A 205 20.32 -13.24 -3.79
N ALA A 206 19.57 -12.90 -2.73
CA ALA A 206 18.70 -13.84 -2.04
C ALA A 206 17.50 -14.28 -2.91
N LEU A 207 16.89 -13.37 -3.68
CA LEU A 207 15.81 -13.69 -4.61
C LEU A 207 16.27 -14.68 -5.68
N LYS A 208 17.45 -14.44 -6.28
CA LYS A 208 18.09 -15.35 -7.25
C LYS A 208 18.40 -16.71 -6.61
N ALA A 209 19.01 -16.72 -5.43
CA ALA A 209 19.39 -17.96 -4.72
C ALA A 209 18.19 -18.86 -4.40
N HIS A 210 17.01 -18.27 -4.17
CA HIS A 210 15.77 -19.01 -3.90
C HIS A 210 14.85 -19.14 -5.12
N ASN A 211 15.34 -18.87 -6.33
CA ASN A 211 14.59 -18.96 -7.60
C ASN A 211 13.24 -18.23 -7.53
N LYS A 212 13.22 -17.03 -6.96
CA LYS A 212 11.98 -16.22 -6.87
C LYS A 212 11.67 -15.54 -8.20
N VAL A 213 10.39 -15.48 -8.54
CA VAL A 213 9.90 -14.72 -9.70
C VAL A 213 9.88 -13.24 -9.32
N TYR A 214 10.72 -12.44 -9.97
CA TYR A 214 10.73 -11.00 -9.77
C TYR A 214 11.15 -10.22 -11.02
N GLU A 215 10.69 -8.98 -11.11
CA GLU A 215 11.22 -7.93 -11.97
C GLU A 215 11.53 -6.69 -11.12
N ALA A 216 12.62 -6.00 -11.44
CA ALA A 216 13.03 -4.79 -10.75
C ALA A 216 13.43 -3.70 -11.74
N TYR A 217 12.89 -2.50 -11.53
CA TYR A 217 13.14 -1.31 -12.34
C TYR A 217 13.73 -0.20 -11.46
N ILE A 218 14.88 0.35 -11.86
CA ILE A 218 15.55 1.47 -11.17
C ILE A 218 15.48 2.71 -12.07
N TYR A 219 14.73 3.73 -11.64
CA TYR A 219 14.50 4.96 -12.38
C TYR A 219 15.60 5.98 -12.04
N GLN A 220 16.61 6.08 -12.90
CA GLN A 220 17.87 6.79 -12.61
C GLN A 220 17.74 8.28 -12.23
N ARG A 221 16.65 8.94 -12.67
CA ARG A 221 16.43 10.39 -12.47
C ARG A 221 15.33 10.69 -11.45
N CYS A 222 14.97 9.70 -10.64
CA CYS A 222 13.99 9.81 -9.57
C CYS A 222 14.66 9.56 -8.22
#